data_AF-A0A3A8ZQ28-F1
#
_entry.id   AF-A0A3A8ZQ28-F1
#
_cell.length_a   1.000
_cell.length_b   1.000
_cell.length_c   1.000
_cell.angle_alpha   90.00
_cell.angle_beta   90.00
_cell.angle_gamma   90.00
#
_symmetry.space_group_name_H-M   'P 1'
#
loop_
_entity.id
_entity.type
_entity.pdbx_description
1 polymer ?
#
loop_
_entity_poly.entity_id
_entity_poly.type
_entity_poly.pdbx_seq_one_letter_code
_entity_poly.pdbx_strand_id
1 'polypeptide(L)'
;MMYMHYCKRCHRVYMLNGHKQFCPKCRETITELKLTYMDYVSMDESSRTTFNTCCADEEQLKMLSTTYRMYKYSKWYKDLQKQVTQQAIIAYPVIDQTSMENALSMS
;
A
#
# COMPACT_ATOMS: atom_id res chain seq x y z
N MET A 1 -16.88 -3.76 3.57
CA MET A 1 -16.85 -3.43 5.01
C MET A 1 -16.17 -2.07 5.18
N MET A 2 -16.67 -1.24 6.09
CA MET A 2 -16.12 0.08 6.40
C MET A 2 -14.97 -0.06 7.41
N TYR A 3 -13.94 0.77 7.26
CA TYR A 3 -12.76 0.83 8.11
C TYR A 3 -12.36 2.30 8.34
N MET A 4 -11.59 2.52 9.39
CA MET A 4 -11.08 3.84 9.75
C MET A 4 -9.80 4.12 8.96
N HIS A 5 -9.72 5.30 8.34
CA HIS A 5 -8.58 5.72 7.53
C HIS A 5 -8.13 7.11 7.96
N TYR A 6 -6.83 7.35 8.01
CA TYR A 6 -6.24 8.66 8.27
C TYR A 6 -5.64 9.25 6.99
N CYS A 7 -5.90 10.54 6.76
CA CYS A 7 -5.25 11.31 5.72
C CYS A 7 -4.24 12.27 6.33
N LYS A 8 -2.94 12.06 6.07
CA LYS A 8 -1.85 12.89 6.60
C LYS A 8 -1.95 14.34 6.12
N ARG A 9 -2.29 14.58 4.84
CA ARG A 9 -2.44 15.95 4.30
C ARG A 9 -3.65 16.70 4.84
N CYS A 10 -4.75 16.00 5.13
CA CYS A 10 -5.97 16.63 5.66
C CYS A 10 -6.02 16.65 7.20
N HIS A 11 -5.09 15.96 7.87
CA HIS A 11 -5.13 15.70 9.31
C HIS A 11 -6.50 15.23 9.79
N ARG A 12 -7.08 14.26 9.07
CA ARG A 12 -8.47 13.83 9.28
C ARG A 12 -8.64 12.32 9.19
N VAL A 13 -9.42 11.79 10.12
CA VAL A 13 -9.91 10.42 10.12
C VAL A 13 -11.23 10.32 9.35
N TYR A 14 -11.37 9.31 8.51
CA TYR A 14 -12.56 8.99 7.72
C TYR A 14 -12.99 7.55 7.97
N MET A 15 -14.30 7.31 7.98
CA MET A 15 -14.84 5.96 7.88
C MET A 15 -15.18 5.69 6.41
N LEU A 16 -14.41 4.81 5.75
CA LEU A 16 -14.51 4.51 4.31
C LEU A 16 -14.52 3.01 4.07
N ASN A 17 -14.90 2.58 2.87
CA ASN A 17 -14.73 1.18 2.48
C ASN A 17 -13.24 0.79 2.47
N GLY A 18 -12.88 -0.41 2.94
CA GLY A 18 -11.47 -0.82 3.10
C GLY A 18 -10.65 -0.92 1.81
N HIS A 19 -11.29 -0.89 0.64
CA HIS A 19 -10.58 -0.85 -0.65
C HIS A 19 -10.17 0.58 -1.06
N LYS A 20 -10.50 1.61 -0.27
CA LYS A 20 -10.19 3.00 -0.60
C LYS A 20 -8.74 3.30 -0.26
N GLN A 21 -7.99 3.76 -1.25
CA GLN A 21 -6.57 4.10 -1.12
C GLN A 21 -6.31 5.61 -1.15
N PHE A 22 -7.30 6.41 -1.52
CA PHE A 22 -7.17 7.85 -1.72
C PHE A 22 -8.19 8.64 -0.92
N CYS A 23 -7.75 9.78 -0.41
CA CYS A 23 -8.56 10.73 0.33
C CYS A 23 -9.63 11.34 -0.58
N PRO A 24 -10.92 11.35 -0.18
CA PRO A 24 -11.98 11.93 -0.99
C PRO A 24 -11.83 13.45 -1.17
N LYS A 25 -11.10 14.12 -0.27
CA LYS A 25 -10.89 15.59 -0.29
C LYS A 25 -9.66 15.98 -1.12
N CYS A 26 -8.48 15.48 -0.75
CA CYS A 26 -7.22 15.93 -1.34
C CYS A 26 -6.60 14.95 -2.35
N ARG A 27 -7.24 13.78 -2.58
CA ARG A 27 -6.78 12.72 -3.50
C ARG A 27 -5.42 12.08 -3.18
N GLU A 28 -4.76 12.51 -2.11
CA GLU A 28 -3.56 11.85 -1.57
C GLU A 28 -3.86 10.48 -0.99
N THR A 29 -2.82 9.68 -0.80
CA THR A 29 -2.92 8.38 -0.13
C THR A 29 -3.47 8.52 1.30
N ILE A 30 -4.22 7.51 1.70
CA ILE A 30 -4.74 7.36 3.06
C ILE A 30 -4.22 6.07 3.68
N THR A 31 -4.08 6.11 5.00
CA THR A 31 -3.60 4.98 5.80
C THR A 31 -4.77 4.36 6.53
N GLU A 32 -5.04 3.08 6.31
CA GLU A 32 -6.01 2.33 7.10
C GLU A 32 -5.47 2.12 8.52
N LEU A 33 -6.32 2.34 9.53
CA LEU A 33 -5.94 2.32 10.94
C LEU A 33 -6.40 1.03 11.62
N LYS A 34 -5.61 0.54 12.57
CA LYS A 34 -5.96 -0.47 13.59
C LYS A 34 -6.89 0.15 14.64
N LEU A 35 -7.99 0.73 14.19
CA LEU A 35 -8.96 1.42 15.03
C LEU A 35 -10.37 1.02 14.64
N THR A 36 -11.15 0.56 15.60
CA THR A 36 -12.57 0.27 15.34
C THR A 36 -13.38 1.57 15.39
N TYR A 37 -14.55 1.56 14.75
CA TYR A 37 -15.47 2.70 14.83
C TYR A 37 -15.88 3.00 16.28
N MET A 38 -16.17 1.97 17.07
CA MET A 38 -16.62 2.12 18.45
C MET A 38 -15.54 2.76 19.34
N ASP A 39 -14.29 2.35 19.18
CA ASP A 39 -13.17 2.95 19.91
C ASP A 39 -12.97 4.43 19.55
N TYR A 40 -13.18 4.80 18.28
CA TYR A 40 -13.02 6.19 17.86
C TYR A 40 -14.13 7.10 18.39
N VAL A 41 -15.38 6.63 18.41
CA VAL A 41 -16.51 7.46 18.88
C VAL A 41 -16.59 7.57 20.39
N SER A 42 -16.03 6.60 21.13
CA SER A 42 -15.93 6.67 22.60
C SER A 42 -14.81 7.59 23.09
N MET A 43 -13.86 7.98 22.23
CA MET A 43 -12.83 8.97 22.57
C MET A 43 -13.46 10.33 22.86
N ASP A 44 -13.09 10.87 24.01
CA ASP A 44 -13.30 12.27 24.37
C ASP A 44 -12.41 13.20 23.53
N GLU A 45 -12.60 14.51 23.67
CA GLU A 45 -11.89 15.51 22.89
C GLU A 45 -10.36 15.45 23.12
N SER A 46 -9.94 15.20 24.36
CA SER A 46 -8.52 15.13 24.73
C SER A 46 -7.83 13.92 24.09
N SER A 47 -8.46 12.74 24.16
CA SER A 47 -7.95 11.52 23.53
C SER A 47 -7.94 11.65 22.01
N ARG A 48 -8.97 12.29 21.42
CA ARG A 48 -9.05 12.49 19.97
C ARG A 48 -7.97 13.43 19.45
N THR A 49 -7.65 14.47 20.22
CA THR A 49 -6.56 15.39 19.89
C THR A 49 -5.22 14.66 19.93
N THR A 50 -4.96 13.91 21.02
CA THR A 50 -3.75 13.10 21.17
C THR A 50 -3.61 12.08 20.05
N PHE A 51 -4.69 11.37 19.73
CA PHE A 51 -4.73 10.40 18.65
C PHE A 51 -4.40 11.03 17.28
N ASN A 52 -4.96 12.20 16.96
CA ASN A 52 -4.63 12.91 15.73
C ASN A 52 -3.16 13.35 15.69
N THR A 53 -2.60 13.79 16.81
CA THR A 53 -1.17 14.12 16.92
C THR A 53 -0.31 12.89 16.65
N CYS A 54 -0.63 11.73 17.25
CA CYS A 54 0.05 10.47 16.96
C CYS A 54 -0.07 10.08 15.49
N CYS A 55 -1.23 10.30 14.86
CA CYS A 55 -1.40 10.00 13.43
C CYS A 55 -0.59 10.95 12.53
N ALA A 56 -0.30 12.17 12.96
CA ALA A 56 0.52 13.12 12.20
C ALA A 56 2.01 12.73 12.20
N ASP A 57 2.47 12.09 13.27
CA ASP A 57 3.81 11.50 13.37
C ASP A 57 3.94 10.22 12.52
N GLU A 58 5.05 10.08 11.82
CA GLU A 58 5.22 9.02 10.82
C GLU A 58 5.47 7.63 11.44
N GLU A 59 6.25 7.58 12.51
CA GLU A 59 6.55 6.31 13.20
C GLU A 59 5.33 5.79 13.94
N GLN A 60 4.63 6.68 14.64
CA GLN A 60 3.38 6.36 15.32
C GLN A 60 2.29 5.94 14.32
N LEU A 61 2.14 6.67 13.20
CA LEU A 61 1.19 6.29 12.15
C LEU A 61 1.47 4.89 11.59
N LYS A 62 2.74 4.51 11.43
CA LYS A 62 3.12 3.16 10.99
C LYS A 62 2.67 2.09 11.99
N MET A 63 2.83 2.34 13.29
CA MET A 63 2.35 1.41 14.34
C MET A 63 0.82 1.28 14.34
N LEU A 64 0.13 2.40 14.18
CA LEU A 64 -1.32 2.50 14.13
C LEU A 64 -1.91 1.96 12.82
N SER A 65 -1.10 1.77 11.77
CA SER A 65 -1.57 1.31 10.47
C SER A 65 -1.89 -0.19 10.43
N THR A 66 -2.86 -0.56 9.58
CA THR A 66 -3.14 -1.94 9.17
C THR A 66 -3.30 -2.00 7.66
N THR A 67 -3.37 -3.21 7.12
CA THR A 67 -3.66 -3.43 5.70
C THR A 67 -4.92 -4.26 5.57
N TYR A 68 -5.89 -3.76 4.81
CA TYR A 68 -7.10 -4.47 4.45
C TYR A 68 -6.77 -5.85 3.90
N ARG A 69 -7.16 -6.94 4.58
CA ARG A 69 -6.73 -8.31 4.22
C ARG A 69 -7.05 -8.72 2.79
N MET A 70 -8.12 -8.18 2.19
CA MET A 70 -8.51 -8.52 0.81
C MET A 70 -7.93 -7.56 -0.24
N TYR A 71 -7.01 -6.67 0.13
CA TYR A 71 -6.39 -5.73 -0.81
C TYR A 71 -5.74 -6.46 -2.00
N LYS A 72 -5.17 -7.65 -1.77
CA LYS A 72 -4.56 -8.49 -2.79
C LYS A 72 -5.53 -8.95 -3.88
N TYR A 73 -6.83 -8.97 -3.57
CA TYR A 73 -7.87 -9.33 -4.53
C TYR A 73 -8.45 -8.11 -5.26
N SER A 74 -8.06 -6.89 -4.85
CA SER A 74 -8.52 -5.66 -5.51
C SER A 74 -8.02 -5.60 -6.96
N LYS A 75 -8.82 -4.98 -7.83
CA LYS A 75 -8.44 -4.75 -9.24
C LYS A 75 -7.10 -4.02 -9.33
N TRP A 76 -6.93 -2.96 -8.53
CA TRP A 76 -5.69 -2.18 -8.47
C TRP A 76 -4.48 -3.04 -8.14
N TYR A 77 -4.56 -3.91 -7.13
CA TYR A 77 -3.42 -4.75 -6.75
C TYR A 77 -3.09 -5.78 -7.84
N LYS A 78 -4.11 -6.35 -8.48
CA LYS A 78 -3.91 -7.26 -9.63
C LYS A 78 -3.25 -6.54 -10.81
N ASP A 79 -3.64 -5.30 -11.08
CA ASP A 79 -3.06 -4.48 -12.14
C ASP A 79 -1.60 -4.09 -11.82
N LEU A 80 -1.30 -3.73 -10.57
CA LEU A 80 0.06 -3.50 -10.08
C LEU A 80 0.92 -4.77 -10.21
N GLN A 81 0.39 -5.92 -9.79
CA GLN A 81 1.09 -7.20 -9.90
C GLN A 81 1.42 -7.53 -11.37
N LYS A 82 0.48 -7.32 -12.29
CA LYS A 82 0.73 -7.50 -13.74
C LYS A 82 1.85 -6.59 -14.24
N GLN A 83 1.88 -5.32 -13.85
CA GLN A 83 2.93 -4.38 -14.23
C GLN A 83 4.31 -4.82 -13.70
N VAL A 84 4.39 -5.22 -12.43
CA VAL A 84 5.62 -5.72 -11.82
C VAL A 84 6.10 -7.00 -12.50
N THR A 85 5.20 -7.95 -12.79
CA THR A 85 5.55 -9.18 -13.51
C THR A 85 6.03 -8.89 -14.94
N GLN A 86 5.41 -7.97 -15.66
CA GLN A 86 5.84 -7.56 -17.00
C GLN A 86 7.24 -6.92 -16.97
N GLN A 87 7.51 -6.05 -15.99
CA GLN A 87 8.84 -5.44 -15.81
C GLN A 87 9.91 -6.48 -15.45
N ALA A 88 9.58 -7.46 -14.60
CA ALA A 88 10.49 -8.55 -14.28
C ALA A 88 10.83 -9.41 -15.51
N ILE A 89 9.85 -9.74 -16.36
CA ILE A 89 10.07 -10.49 -17.60
C ILE A 89 11.00 -9.71 -18.56
N ILE A 90 10.83 -8.39 -18.67
CA ILE A 90 11.69 -7.55 -19.52
C ILE A 90 13.13 -7.48 -18.98
N ALA A 91 13.33 -7.53 -17.66
CA ALA A 91 14.66 -7.54 -17.03
C ALA A 91 15.39 -8.90 -17.17
N TYR A 92 14.68 -9.97 -17.55
CA TYR A 92 15.27 -11.26 -17.92
C TYR A 92 15.07 -11.54 -19.43
N PRO A 93 15.73 -10.81 -20.35
CA PRO A 93 15.80 -11.30 -21.71
C PRO A 93 16.80 -12.46 -21.76
N VAL A 94 16.26 -13.67 -21.90
CA VAL A 94 16.76 -14.74 -22.78
C VAL A 94 18.29 -14.79 -22.91
N ILE A 95 18.95 -15.42 -21.92
CA ILE A 95 20.21 -16.12 -22.21
C ILE A 95 19.77 -17.46 -22.82
N ASP A 96 19.46 -17.47 -24.11
CA ASP A 96 19.20 -18.72 -24.81
C ASP A 96 20.25 -18.95 -25.90
N GLN A 97 20.83 -20.13 -25.74
CA GLN A 97 21.75 -20.91 -26.55
C GLN A 97 22.02 -20.44 -27.98
N THR A 98 23.31 -20.23 -28.28
CA THR A 98 23.87 -20.63 -29.58
C THR A 98 24.88 -21.76 -29.35
N SER A 99 24.38 -22.99 -29.55
CA SER A 99 25.19 -24.12 -30.00
C SER A 99 25.64 -23.87 -31.44
N MET A 100 26.93 -24.05 -31.75
CA MET A 100 27.39 -24.87 -32.87
C MET A 100 28.91 -25.01 -32.88
N GLU A 101 29.33 -26.18 -33.33
CA GLU A 101 30.64 -26.81 -33.25
C GLU A 101 31.69 -26.25 -34.23
N ASN A 102 32.96 -26.57 -33.93
CA ASN A 102 34.10 -26.78 -34.84
C ASN A 102 34.69 -25.60 -35.64
N ALA A 103 35.96 -25.25 -35.34
CA ALA A 103 37.07 -25.27 -36.31
C ALA A 103 38.44 -24.97 -35.65
N LEU A 104 39.27 -26.02 -35.52
CA LEU A 104 40.68 -26.11 -35.93
C LEU A 104 41.69 -24.96 -35.60
N SER A 105 42.66 -25.35 -34.75
CA SER A 105 44.12 -25.37 -35.02
C SER A 105 45.01 -24.11 -35.00
N MET A 106 46.15 -24.32 -34.31
CA MET A 106 47.48 -23.68 -34.40
C MET A 106 47.59 -22.26 -33.78
N SER A 107 48.62 -21.95 -32.98
CA SER A 107 50.00 -22.44 -32.91
C SER A 107 50.59 -22.27 -31.51
#